data_AF-G0LBN7-F1
#
_entry.id   AF-G0LBN7-F1
#
_cell.length_a   1.000
_cell.length_b   1.000
_cell.length_c   1.000
_cell.angle_alpha   90.00
_cell.angle_beta   90.00
_cell.angle_gamma   90.00
#
_symmetry.space_group_name_H-M   'P 1'
#
loop_
_entity.id
_entity.type
_entity.pdbx_description
1 polymer ?
#
loop_
_entity_poly.entity_id
_entity_poly.type
_entity_poly.pdbx_seq_one_letter_code
_entity_poly.pdbx_strand_id
1 'polypeptide(L)'
;MTKQNNNWLIDAEVQYKVTPVKGRWEVSLIFINTKDPKQVLIQTIGDYRTERLAEIYGRNMMLTAAKDPRGTQKVDKDAYDINDN
;
A
#
# COMPACT_ATOMS: atom_id res chain seq x y z
N MET A 1 3.65 24.80 3.88
CA MET A 1 3.51 23.38 3.48
C MET A 1 4.85 22.70 3.73
N THR A 2 5.00 22.01 4.85
CA THR A 2 6.19 21.23 5.16
C THR A 2 6.29 20.08 4.15
N LYS A 3 7.32 20.09 3.29
CA LYS A 3 7.71 18.93 2.49
C LYS A 3 8.06 17.81 3.48
N GLN A 4 7.10 16.95 3.81
CA GLN A 4 7.42 15.70 4.50
C GLN A 4 8.41 14.95 3.60
N ASN A 5 9.52 14.54 4.20
CA ASN A 5 10.64 13.94 3.49
C ASN A 5 10.23 12.51 3.10
N ASN A 6 9.48 12.40 2.00
CA ASN A 6 8.89 11.16 1.51
C ASN A 6 9.90 10.24 0.81
N ASN A 7 11.20 10.43 1.05
CA ASN A 7 12.26 9.61 0.45
C ASN A 7 12.10 8.12 0.79
N TRP A 8 11.46 7.79 1.91
CA TRP A 8 11.16 6.42 2.31
C TRP A 8 10.11 5.74 1.42
N LEU A 9 9.27 6.49 0.68
CA LEU A 9 8.28 5.91 -0.25
C LEU A 9 8.95 5.17 -1.42
N ILE A 10 10.20 5.49 -1.73
CA ILE A 10 10.99 4.82 -2.78
C ILE A 10 11.27 3.36 -2.38
N ASP A 11 11.60 3.12 -1.11
CA ASP A 11 11.92 1.80 -0.56
C ASP A 11 10.72 1.15 0.13
N ALA A 12 9.52 1.74 0.03
CA ALA A 12 8.35 1.27 0.76
C ALA A 12 7.78 -0.01 0.15
N GLU A 13 7.31 -0.92 1.01
CA GLU A 13 6.46 -2.02 0.56
C GLU A 13 5.10 -1.44 0.17
N VAL A 14 4.62 -1.81 -1.02
CA VAL A 14 3.31 -1.39 -1.51
C VAL A 14 2.36 -2.58 -1.46
N GLN A 15 1.29 -2.43 -0.69
CA GLN A 15 0.14 -3.34 -0.69
C GLN A 15 -1.11 -2.61 -1.19
N TYR A 16 -2.15 -3.35 -1.54
CA TYR A 16 -3.46 -2.77 -1.87
C TYR A 16 -4.56 -3.40 -1.02
N LYS A 17 -5.60 -2.63 -0.77
CA LYS A 17 -6.81 -3.07 -0.07
C LYS A 17 -8.04 -2.66 -0.85
N VAL A 18 -8.98 -3.57 -0.98
CA VAL A 18 -10.31 -3.33 -1.56
C VAL A 18 -11.33 -3.32 -0.43
N THR A 19 -12.14 -2.27 -0.35
CA THR A 19 -13.16 -2.12 0.70
C THR A 19 -14.50 -1.68 0.13
N PRO A 20 -15.62 -2.30 0.54
CA PRO A 20 -16.94 -1.84 0.15
C PRO A 20 -17.28 -0.51 0.86
N VAL A 21 -17.59 0.52 0.09
CA VAL A 21 -17.97 1.86 0.55
C VAL A 21 -19.19 2.33 -0.22
N LYS A 22 -20.34 2.53 0.45
CA LYS A 22 -21.58 3.09 -0.12
C LYS A 22 -22.03 2.43 -1.44
N GLY A 23 -21.95 1.09 -1.52
CA GLY A 23 -22.35 0.33 -2.72
C GLY A 23 -21.32 0.38 -3.86
N ARG A 24 -20.11 0.87 -3.60
CA ARG A 24 -18.95 0.81 -4.48
C ARG A 24 -17.79 0.10 -3.79
N TRP A 25 -16.76 -0.20 -4.55
CA TRP A 25 -15.55 -0.86 -4.10
C TRP A 25 -14.39 0.11 -4.21
N GLU A 26 -13.98 0.65 -3.07
CA GLU A 26 -12.85 1.56 -2.96
C GLU A 26 -11.55 0.79 -2.93
N VAL A 27 -10.55 1.26 -3.67
CA VAL A 27 -9.19 0.73 -3.67
C VAL A 27 -8.28 1.71 -2.97
N SER A 28 -7.53 1.22 -2.00
CA SER A 28 -6.47 1.96 -1.33
C SER A 28 -5.13 1.28 -1.56
N LEU A 29 -4.09 2.07 -1.81
CA LEU A 29 -2.70 1.63 -1.68
C LEU A 29 -2.22 1.89 -0.27
N ILE A 30 -1.43 0.96 0.24
CA ILE A 30 -0.81 1.01 1.56
C ILE A 30 0.69 0.96 1.31
N PHE A 31 1.38 2.04 1.63
CA PHE A 31 2.83 2.14 1.59
C PHE A 31 3.36 1.95 3.00
N ILE A 32 4.18 0.92 3.21
CA ILE A 32 4.75 0.57 4.51
C ILE A 32 6.25 0.84 4.44
N ASN A 33 6.78 1.65 5.35
CA ASN A 33 8.21 1.90 5.41
C ASN A 33 8.92 0.61 5.84
N THR A 34 9.84 0.13 5.00
CA THR A 34 10.63 -1.09 5.25
C THR A 34 11.61 -0.98 6.41
N LYS A 35 12.00 0.25 6.78
CA LYS A 35 12.91 0.52 7.92
C LYS A 35 12.18 0.82 9.22
N ASP A 36 10.93 1.25 9.15
CA ASP A 36 10.08 1.54 10.31
C ASP A 36 8.63 1.13 10.00
N PRO A 37 8.21 -0.09 10.35
CA PRO A 37 6.87 -0.60 10.03
C PRO A 37 5.73 0.23 10.65
N LYS A 38 6.02 1.11 11.64
CA LYS A 38 5.03 2.02 12.23
C LYS A 38 4.73 3.21 11.31
N GLN A 39 5.58 3.49 10.34
CA GLN A 39 5.38 4.53 9.35
C GLN A 39 4.66 3.97 8.12
N VAL A 40 3.35 4.21 8.08
CA VAL A 40 2.46 3.76 7.00
C VAL A 40 1.77 4.96 6.36
N LEU A 41 1.64 4.94 5.03
CA LEU A 41 0.83 5.90 4.27
C LEU A 41 -0.27 5.13 3.53
N ILE A 42 -1.52 5.53 3.74
CA ILE A 42 -2.66 4.97 3.03
C ILE A 42 -3.20 6.01 2.06
N GLN A 43 -3.39 5.63 0.81
CA GLN A 43 -3.92 6.49 -0.22
C GLN A 43 -5.02 5.79 -1.01
N THR A 44 -6.24 6.33 -0.96
CA THR A 44 -7.34 5.92 -1.83
C THR A 44 -7.02 6.32 -3.26
N ILE A 45 -7.04 5.36 -4.19
CA ILE A 45 -6.70 5.57 -5.61
C ILE A 45 -7.93 5.56 -6.53
N GLY A 46 -9.08 5.08 -6.06
CA GLY A 46 -10.32 5.12 -6.82
C GLY A 46 -11.42 4.23 -6.26
N ASP A 47 -12.62 4.39 -6.81
CA ASP A 47 -13.79 3.59 -6.49
C ASP A 47 -14.39 2.94 -7.75
N TYR A 48 -14.87 1.71 -7.60
CA TYR A 48 -15.32 0.88 -8.71
C TYR A 48 -16.68 0.26 -8.45
N ARG A 49 -17.37 -0.07 -9.53
CA ARG A 49 -18.74 -0.64 -9.46
C ARG A 49 -18.76 -2.09 -8.99
N THR A 50 -17.68 -2.84 -9.17
CA THR A 50 -17.60 -4.25 -8.80
C THR A 50 -16.27 -4.54 -8.11
N GLU A 51 -16.29 -5.52 -7.20
CA GLU A 51 -15.12 -5.98 -6.45
C GLU A 51 -14.00 -6.43 -7.39
N ARG A 52 -14.33 -7.29 -8.35
CA ARG A 52 -13.38 -7.81 -9.33
C ARG A 52 -12.65 -6.71 -10.11
N LEU A 53 -13.34 -5.63 -10.45
CA LEU A 53 -12.72 -4.53 -11.18
C LEU A 53 -11.79 -3.71 -10.26
N ALA A 54 -12.18 -3.53 -9.00
CA ALA A 54 -11.35 -2.94 -7.97
C ALA A 54 -10.07 -3.76 -7.72
N GLU A 55 -10.18 -5.08 -7.64
CA GLU A 55 -9.04 -6.00 -7.45
C GLU A 55 -8.04 -5.95 -8.63
N ILE A 56 -8.55 -6.03 -9.86
CA ILE A 56 -7.71 -5.95 -11.07
C ILE A 56 -6.96 -4.61 -11.08
N TYR A 57 -7.65 -3.52 -10.77
CA TYR A 57 -7.02 -2.21 -10.73
C TYR A 57 -5.99 -2.10 -9.61
N GLY A 58 -6.34 -2.50 -8.38
CA GLY A 58 -5.43 -2.49 -7.23
C GLY A 58 -4.17 -3.29 -7.46
N ARG A 59 -4.30 -4.49 -8.05
CA ARG A 59 -3.14 -5.33 -8.41
C ARG A 59 -2.25 -4.68 -9.45
N ASN A 60 -2.82 -4.11 -10.51
CA ASN A 60 -2.04 -3.44 -11.56
C ASN A 60 -1.36 -2.17 -11.04
N MET A 61 -2.04 -1.41 -10.18
CA MET A 61 -1.47 -0.21 -9.59
C MET A 61 -0.35 -0.55 -8.60
N MET A 62 -0.51 -1.57 -7.77
CA MET A 62 0.55 -2.10 -6.90
C MET A 62 1.78 -2.47 -7.74
N LEU A 63 1.61 -3.19 -8.85
CA LEU A 63 2.71 -3.54 -9.76
C LEU A 63 3.37 -2.32 -10.41
N THR A 64 2.60 -1.25 -10.66
CA THR A 64 3.11 -0.02 -11.27
C THR A 64 3.88 0.82 -10.26
N ALA A 65 3.38 0.91 -9.02
CA ALA A 65 4.08 1.53 -7.90
C ALA A 65 5.34 0.74 -7.50
N ALA A 66 5.30 -0.59 -7.65
CA ALA A 66 6.42 -1.50 -7.40
C ALA A 66 7.50 -1.50 -8.50
N LYS A 67 7.28 -0.85 -9.65
CA LYS A 67 8.26 -0.72 -10.75
C LYS A 67 9.39 0.28 -10.42
N ASP A 68 9.91 0.24 -9.20
CA ASP A 68 11.34 0.47 -8.99
C ASP A 68 12.08 -0.73 -9.62
N PRO A 69 13.12 -0.55 -10.45
CA PRO A 69 13.86 -1.63 -11.12
C PRO A 69 14.46 -2.69 -10.16
N ARG A 70 14.40 -2.47 -8.84
CA ARG A 70 14.88 -3.40 -7.78
C ARG A 70 13.81 -4.38 -7.27
N GLY A 71 12.55 -4.24 -7.69
CA GLY A 71 11.43 -5.03 -7.18
C GLY A 71 10.92 -4.53 -5.82
N THR A 72 9.74 -4.99 -5.39
CA THR A 72 9.21 -4.66 -4.05
C THR A 72 10.10 -5.26 -2.97
N GLN A 73 10.75 -4.39 -2.19
CA GLN A 73 11.36 -4.79 -0.91
C GLN A 73 10.22 -5.28 -0.03
N LYS A 74 10.17 -6.59 0.22
CA LYS A 74 9.23 -7.16 1.18
C LYS A 74 9.74 -6.84 2.57
N VAL A 75 8.90 -6.25 3.42
CA VAL A 75 9.14 -6.22 4.86
C VAL A 75 9.22 -7.68 5.32
N ASP A 76 10.23 -7.98 6.14
CA ASP A 76 10.31 -9.29 6.77
C ASP A 76 9.01 -9.53 7.55
N LYS A 77 8.35 -10.66 7.31
CA LYS A 77 7.06 -10.96 7.97
C LYS A 77 7.21 -11.04 9.49
N ASP A 78 8.42 -11.33 9.95
CA ASP A 78 8.79 -11.42 11.36
C ASP A 78 9.22 -10.06 11.94
N ALA A 79 9.23 -8.96 11.15
CA ALA A 79 9.47 -7.61 11.67
C ALA A 79 8.31 -7.07 12.53
N TYR A 80 7.17 -7.76 12.53
CA TYR A 80 6.05 -7.49 13.40
C TYR A 80 6.17 -8.34 14.66
N ASP A 81 7.07 -7.98 15.57
CA ASP A 81 7.03 -8.47 16.95
C ASP A 81 5.83 -7.81 17.66
N ILE A 82 4.62 -8.28 17.34
CA ILE A 82 3.39 -7.95 18.06
C ILE A 82 3.29 -8.94 19.21
N ASN A 83 4.17 -8.80 20.20
CA ASN A 83 4.07 -9.55 21.45
C ASN A 83 4.17 -8.55 22.60
N ASP A 84 3.05 -7.87 22.86
CA ASP A 84 2.80 -7.17 24.12
C ASP A 84 2.01 -8.15 25.01
N ASN A 85 2.72 -8.90 25.85
CA ASN A 85 2.13 -9.71 26.93
C ASN A 85 2.87 -9.47 28.23
#